data_AF-A0A3Q4HBL2-F1
#
_entry.id   AF-A0A3Q4HBL2-F1
#
_cell.length_a   1.000
_cell.length_b   1.000
_cell.length_c   1.000
_cell.angle_alpha   90.00
_cell.angle_beta   90.00
_cell.angle_gamma   90.00
#
_symmetry.space_group_name_H-M   'P 1'
#
loop_
_entity.id
_entity.type
_entity.pdbx_description
1 polymer ?
#
loop_
_entity_poly.entity_id
_entity_poly.type
_entity_poly.pdbx_seq_one_letter_code
_entity_poly.pdbx_strand_id
1 'polypeptide(L)'
;MTALCLLLMAVSAASALAESTVYFREQFEDGDAWMGRWVESKHKSDYGKFVLTAGKFYGDEEKDKGLQTSQDARFYALSARFDDFSNKGQPLVIQFSSSLSRQLLRPDVSGYLLQFCMG
;
A
#
# COMPACT_ATOMS: atom_id res chain seq x y z
N MET A 1 43.29 -7.99 18.17
CA MET A 1 42.74 -8.66 16.97
C MET A 1 41.53 -9.52 17.30
N THR A 2 41.61 -10.46 18.23
CA THR A 2 40.53 -11.42 18.55
C THR A 2 39.27 -10.79 19.15
N ALA A 3 39.41 -9.82 20.07
CA ALA A 3 38.26 -9.12 20.67
C ALA A 3 37.45 -8.31 19.63
N LEU A 4 38.12 -7.73 18.64
CA LEU A 4 37.46 -6.99 17.55
C LEU A 4 36.68 -7.96 16.63
N CYS A 5 37.26 -9.12 16.31
CA CYS A 5 36.56 -10.15 15.53
C CYS A 5 35.33 -10.71 16.27
N LEU A 6 35.41 -10.90 17.58
CA LEU A 6 34.27 -11.35 18.40
C LEU A 6 33.15 -10.30 18.46
N LEU A 7 33.49 -9.02 18.57
CA LEU A 7 32.52 -7.92 18.50
C LEU A 7 31.85 -7.84 17.13
N LEU A 8 32.60 -7.98 16.03
CA LEU A 8 32.07 -8.00 14.67
C LEU A 8 31.11 -9.17 14.43
N MET A 9 31.44 -10.36 14.92
CA MET A 9 30.59 -11.56 14.83
C MET A 9 29.32 -11.45 15.68
N ALA A 10 29.41 -10.81 16.86
CA ALA A 10 28.24 -10.58 17.71
C ALA A 10 27.26 -9.56 17.10
N VAL A 11 27.78 -8.50 16.48
CA VAL A 11 26.97 -7.49 15.79
C VAL A 11 26.27 -8.07 14.56
N SER A 12 26.96 -8.87 13.75
CA SER A 12 26.34 -9.51 12.57
C SER A 12 25.24 -10.52 12.96
N ALA A 13 25.44 -11.26 14.04
CA ALA A 13 24.43 -12.16 14.59
C ALA A 13 23.21 -11.40 15.13
N ALA A 14 23.41 -10.26 15.82
CA ALA A 14 22.32 -9.45 16.35
C ALA A 14 21.47 -8.81 15.25
N SER A 15 22.06 -8.41 14.11
CA SER A 15 21.31 -7.88 12.97
C SER A 15 20.38 -8.90 12.31
N ALA A 16 20.66 -10.20 12.42
CA ALA A 16 19.79 -11.24 11.87
C ALA A 16 18.48 -11.42 12.66
N LEU A 17 18.40 -10.87 13.89
CA LEU A 17 17.19 -10.92 14.73
C LEU A 17 16.22 -9.77 14.45
N ALA A 18 16.62 -8.80 13.64
CA ALA A 18 15.76 -7.69 13.20
C ALA A 18 14.94 -8.11 11.97
N GLU A 19 14.14 -9.15 12.11
CA GLU A 19 13.23 -9.59 11.05
C GLU A 19 11.94 -8.76 11.12
N SER A 20 11.63 -8.01 10.06
CA SER A 20 10.38 -7.27 9.97
C SER A 20 9.29 -8.15 9.36
N THR A 21 8.21 -8.38 10.12
CA THR A 21 7.05 -9.09 9.59
C THR A 21 6.24 -8.16 8.69
N VAL A 22 6.10 -8.55 7.42
CA VAL A 22 5.27 -7.83 6.45
C VAL A 22 3.91 -8.50 6.38
N TYR A 23 2.89 -7.85 6.97
CA TYR A 23 1.52 -8.38 7.01
C TYR A 23 0.75 -8.16 5.70
N PHE A 24 1.01 -7.05 5.01
CA PHE A 24 0.37 -6.73 3.74
C PHE A 24 1.34 -5.90 2.89
N ARG A 25 1.48 -6.27 1.62
CA ARG A 25 2.26 -5.52 0.64
C ARG A 25 1.54 -5.58 -0.70
N GLU A 26 1.30 -4.41 -1.26
CA GLU A 26 0.73 -4.26 -2.60
C GLU A 26 1.59 -3.29 -3.41
N GLN A 27 1.98 -3.71 -4.61
CA GLN A 27 2.78 -2.91 -5.55
C GLN A 27 2.21 -2.93 -6.97
N PHE A 28 1.15 -3.71 -7.24
CA PHE A 28 0.49 -3.76 -8.54
C PHE A 28 1.41 -4.08 -9.74
N GLU A 29 2.53 -4.78 -9.51
CA GLU A 29 3.48 -5.20 -10.54
C GLU A 29 2.99 -6.44 -11.33
N ASP A 30 1.86 -7.03 -10.92
CA ASP A 30 1.33 -8.30 -11.41
C ASP A 30 0.20 -8.16 -12.45
N GLY A 31 0.13 -7.01 -13.15
CA GLY A 31 -0.83 -6.78 -14.22
C GLY A 31 -2.26 -6.72 -13.68
N ASP A 32 -3.15 -7.61 -14.13
CA ASP A 32 -4.57 -7.62 -13.71
C ASP A 32 -4.85 -8.48 -12.46
N ALA A 33 -3.84 -9.16 -11.91
CA ALA A 33 -4.04 -10.08 -10.78
C ALA A 33 -4.46 -9.36 -9.48
N TRP A 34 -4.25 -8.04 -9.36
CA TRP A 34 -4.82 -7.23 -8.26
C TRP A 34 -6.35 -7.31 -8.19
N MET A 35 -7.05 -7.52 -9.31
CA MET A 35 -8.53 -7.64 -9.31
C MET A 35 -9.03 -8.85 -8.52
N GLY A 36 -8.19 -9.87 -8.31
CA GLY A 36 -8.51 -11.00 -7.45
C GLY A 36 -8.28 -10.72 -5.95
N ARG A 37 -7.40 -9.76 -5.63
CA ARG A 37 -7.02 -9.41 -4.25
C ARG A 37 -7.87 -8.27 -3.67
N TRP A 38 -8.34 -7.38 -4.53
CA TRP A 38 -9.13 -6.21 -4.17
C TRP A 38 -10.61 -6.41 -4.52
N VAL A 39 -11.48 -6.09 -3.57
CA VAL A 39 -12.93 -6.24 -3.70
C VAL A 39 -13.60 -4.88 -3.64
N GLU A 40 -14.41 -4.57 -4.65
CA GLU A 40 -15.27 -3.39 -4.69
C GLU A 40 -16.47 -3.57 -3.75
N SER A 41 -16.77 -2.53 -2.96
CA SER A 41 -17.94 -2.55 -2.09
C SER A 41 -19.23 -2.56 -2.91
N LYS A 42 -20.19 -3.39 -2.50
CA LYS A 42 -21.54 -3.44 -3.08
C LYS A 42 -22.58 -2.67 -2.26
N HIS A 43 -22.15 -1.89 -1.27
CA HIS A 43 -23.05 -1.14 -0.39
C HIS A 43 -23.87 -0.09 -1.16
N LYS A 44 -23.29 0.52 -2.20
CA LYS A 44 -23.98 1.39 -3.14
C LYS A 44 -23.70 0.95 -4.57
N SER A 45 -24.64 1.19 -5.48
CA SER A 45 -24.50 0.85 -6.90
C SER A 45 -23.76 1.89 -7.72
N ASP A 46 -23.47 3.05 -7.12
CA ASP A 46 -22.98 4.25 -7.81
C ASP A 46 -21.52 4.58 -7.49
N TYR A 47 -20.77 3.60 -6.97
CA TYR A 47 -19.34 3.71 -6.73
C TYR A 47 -18.56 3.88 -8.04
N GLY A 48 -17.53 4.72 -7.97
CA GLY A 48 -16.58 4.92 -9.05
C GLY A 48 -15.65 3.72 -9.22
N LYS A 49 -15.11 3.57 -10.43
CA LYS A 49 -14.21 2.47 -10.78
C LYS A 49 -12.75 2.86 -10.65
N PHE A 50 -11.96 1.96 -10.06
CA PHE A 50 -10.51 2.06 -10.06
C PHE A 50 -9.94 1.52 -11.37
N VAL A 51 -8.91 2.19 -11.89
CA VAL A 51 -8.14 1.73 -13.05
C VAL A 51 -6.67 1.64 -12.66
N LEU A 52 -6.01 0.57 -13.09
CA LEU A 52 -4.57 0.43 -12.91
C LEU A 52 -3.84 1.28 -13.94
N THR A 53 -3.05 2.25 -13.50
CA THR A 53 -2.29 3.12 -14.40
C THR A 53 -1.10 3.74 -13.69
N ALA A 54 -0.03 4.00 -14.43
CA ALA A 54 1.12 4.77 -13.94
C ALA A 54 0.89 6.30 -14.01
N GLY A 55 -0.26 6.74 -14.54
CA GLY A 55 -0.58 8.16 -14.70
C GLY A 55 0.19 8.81 -15.87
N LYS A 56 0.32 10.14 -15.83
CA LYS A 56 0.97 10.93 -16.90
C LYS A 56 2.47 11.13 -16.72
N PHE A 57 2.96 11.01 -15.49
CA PHE A 57 4.35 11.22 -15.15
C PHE A 57 4.78 10.04 -14.28
N TYR A 58 5.67 9.22 -14.80
CA TYR A 58 6.21 8.03 -14.14
C TYR A 58 7.73 8.01 -14.34
N GLY A 59 8.44 7.49 -13.34
CA GLY A 59 9.87 7.17 -13.48
C GLY A 59 10.07 5.82 -14.17
N ASP A 60 9.25 4.84 -13.79
CA ASP A 60 9.24 3.48 -14.33
C ASP A 60 7.78 3.05 -14.55
N GLU A 61 7.39 2.84 -15.81
CA GLU A 61 6.00 2.58 -16.20
C GLU A 61 5.41 1.32 -15.54
N GLU A 62 6.23 0.33 -15.24
CA GLU A 62 5.78 -0.93 -14.64
C GLU A 62 5.66 -0.82 -13.12
N LYS A 63 6.60 -0.12 -12.48
CA LYS A 63 6.66 -0.02 -11.00
C LYS A 63 5.83 1.09 -10.41
N ASP A 64 5.58 2.15 -11.18
CA ASP A 64 4.78 3.29 -10.72
C ASP A 64 3.28 3.08 -11.01
N LYS A 65 2.88 1.87 -11.44
CA LYS A 65 1.46 1.51 -11.59
C LYS A 65 0.77 1.55 -10.24
N GLY A 66 -0.38 2.20 -10.20
CA GLY A 66 -1.23 2.25 -9.02
C GLY A 66 -2.70 2.39 -9.38
N LEU A 67 -3.54 2.35 -8.36
CA LEU A 67 -4.97 2.52 -8.52
C LEU A 67 -5.32 4.00 -8.66
N GLN A 68 -5.84 4.36 -9.82
CA GLN A 68 -6.33 5.71 -10.10
C GLN A 68 -7.86 5.73 -10.14
N THR A 69 -8.45 6.78 -9.56
CA THR A 69 -9.87 7.09 -9.69
C THR A 69 -10.17 7.59 -11.11
N SER A 70 -11.06 6.90 -11.83
CA SER A 70 -11.36 7.21 -13.24
C SER A 70 -12.43 8.29 -13.43
N GLN A 71 -13.38 8.39 -12.50
CA GLN A 71 -14.59 9.20 -12.57
C GLN A 71 -14.56 10.37 -11.55
N ASP A 72 -15.04 11.54 -11.96
CA ASP A 72 -15.15 12.72 -11.11
C ASP A 72 -16.41 12.68 -10.24
N ALA A 73 -16.38 13.31 -9.06
CA ALA A 73 -17.52 13.42 -8.13
C ALA A 73 -18.20 12.08 -7.76
N ARG A 74 -17.41 11.01 -7.65
CA ARG A 74 -17.87 9.68 -7.23
C ARG A 74 -17.23 9.27 -5.91
N PHE A 75 -18.00 8.53 -5.11
CA PHE A 75 -17.43 7.81 -3.98
C PHE A 75 -16.71 6.56 -4.49
N TYR A 76 -15.64 6.20 -3.81
CA TYR A 76 -14.85 5.02 -4.12
C TYR A 76 -14.73 4.16 -2.87
N ALA A 77 -14.89 2.86 -3.03
CA ALA A 77 -14.80 1.91 -1.92
C ALA A 77 -14.22 0.60 -2.44
N LEU A 78 -12.93 0.39 -2.14
CA LEU A 78 -12.18 -0.79 -2.50
C LEU A 78 -11.42 -1.27 -1.27
N SER A 79 -11.40 -2.58 -1.06
CA SER A 79 -10.78 -3.19 0.11
C SER A 79 -10.00 -4.43 -0.29
N ALA A 80 -8.84 -4.65 0.31
CA ALA A 80 -8.06 -5.88 0.19
C ALA A 80 -8.06 -6.59 1.53
N ARG A 81 -8.25 -7.91 1.51
CA ARG A 81 -8.13 -8.75 2.71
C ARG A 81 -6.67 -9.17 2.90
N PHE A 82 -6.23 -9.21 4.14
CA PHE A 82 -4.95 -9.77 4.57
C PHE A 82 -5.19 -10.69 5.77
N ASP A 83 -4.16 -11.42 6.19
CA ASP A 83 -4.25 -12.34 7.32
C ASP A 83 -4.43 -11.60 8.63
N ASP A 84 -5.29 -12.13 9.50
CA ASP A 84 -5.57 -11.52 10.80
C ASP A 84 -4.31 -11.52 11.66
N PHE A 85 -3.93 -10.34 12.18
CA PHE A 85 -2.77 -10.18 13.06
C PHE A 85 -3.10 -9.26 14.23
N SER A 86 -2.30 -9.34 15.30
CA SER A 86 -2.40 -8.42 16.44
C SER A 86 -1.10 -7.69 16.63
N ASN A 87 -1.14 -6.36 16.73
CA ASN A 87 0.03 -5.54 17.03
C ASN A 87 0.22 -5.29 18.54
N LYS A 88 -0.39 -6.11 19.42
CA LYS A 88 -0.31 -5.90 20.86
C LYS A 88 1.15 -6.03 21.35
N GLY A 89 1.72 -4.92 21.80
CA GLY A 89 3.11 -4.86 22.27
C GLY A 89 4.15 -4.74 21.16
N GLN A 90 3.73 -4.51 19.90
CA GLN A 90 4.61 -4.30 18.76
C GLN A 90 4.26 -2.99 18.03
N PRO A 91 5.26 -2.26 17.48
CA PRO A 91 4.98 -1.10 16.64
C PRO A 91 4.35 -1.52 15.32
N LEU A 92 3.23 -0.89 14.95
CA LEU A 92 2.58 -1.07 13.66
C LEU A 92 3.00 0.08 12.73
N VAL A 93 3.56 -0.28 11.57
CA VAL A 93 3.90 0.68 10.52
C VAL A 93 2.93 0.49 9.36
N ILE A 94 2.28 1.58 8.98
CA ILE A 94 1.42 1.64 7.80
C ILE A 94 2.03 2.67 6.87
N GLN A 95 2.31 2.25 5.64
CA GLN A 95 2.87 3.11 4.61
C GLN A 95 2.09 2.92 3.31
N PHE A 96 1.70 4.04 2.70
CA PHE A 96 1.13 4.09 1.36
C PHE A 96 1.66 5.32 0.64
N SER A 97 1.76 5.24 -0.69
CA SER A 97 2.13 6.36 -1.54
C SER A 97 0.88 6.85 -2.26
N SER A 98 0.64 8.16 -2.22
CA SER A 98 -0.42 8.78 -3.02
C SER A 98 0.19 9.84 -3.93
N SER A 99 -0.15 9.78 -5.21
CA SER A 99 0.26 10.75 -6.21
C SER A 99 -0.98 11.34 -6.86
N LEU A 100 -1.02 12.67 -7.00
CA LEU A 100 -2.12 13.36 -7.67
C LEU A 100 -1.63 13.83 -9.04
N SER A 101 -2.07 13.14 -10.09
CA SER A 101 -1.71 13.46 -11.48
C SER A 101 -2.70 14.40 -12.18
N ARG A 102 -3.78 14.83 -11.51
CA ARG A 102 -4.83 15.68 -12.09
C ARG A 102 -4.63 17.15 -11.70
N GLN A 103 -4.07 17.94 -12.63
CA GLN A 103 -3.69 19.35 -12.45
C GLN A 103 -4.88 20.34 -12.29
N LEU A 104 -6.10 19.97 -12.70
CA LEU A 104 -7.20 20.93 -12.95
C LEU A 104 -8.27 21.03 -11.86
N LEU A 105 -8.16 20.30 -10.75
CA LEU A 105 -9.10 20.43 -9.64
C LEU A 105 -8.34 20.69 -8.35
N ARG A 106 -8.49 21.92 -7.82
CA ARG A 106 -8.19 22.21 -6.42
C ARG A 106 -8.96 21.19 -5.57
N PRO A 107 -8.35 20.48 -4.62
CA PRO A 107 -9.07 19.52 -3.78
C PRO A 107 -9.90 20.29 -2.76
N ASP A 108 -10.99 20.91 -3.20
CA ASP A 108 -11.93 21.58 -2.29
C ASP A 108 -12.84 20.54 -1.60
N VAL A 109 -12.95 19.32 -2.16
CA VAL A 109 -13.89 18.28 -1.66
C VAL A 109 -13.40 16.83 -1.76
N SER A 110 -12.11 16.56 -2.05
CA SER A 110 -11.60 15.18 -2.20
C SER A 110 -10.70 14.78 -1.04
N GLY A 111 -11.22 13.96 -0.11
CA GLY A 111 -10.44 13.35 0.96
C GLY A 111 -10.00 11.93 0.60
N TYR A 112 -8.72 11.63 0.78
CA TYR A 112 -8.20 10.26 0.73
C TYR A 112 -8.10 9.75 2.17
N LEU A 113 -8.83 8.67 2.49
CA LEU A 113 -8.74 8.02 3.79
C LEU A 113 -8.47 6.54 3.58
N LEU A 114 -7.35 6.05 4.12
CA LEU A 114 -7.08 4.64 4.25
C LEU A 114 -7.72 4.16 5.56
N GLN A 115 -8.71 3.27 5.48
CA GLN A 115 -9.39 2.71 6.65
C GLN A 115 -8.99 1.26 6.85
N PHE A 116 -8.46 0.93 8.03
CA PHE A 116 -8.21 -0.45 8.44
C PHE A 116 -9.40 -0.97 9.25
N CYS A 117 -9.92 -2.11 8.84
CA CYS A 117 -10.91 -2.86 9.60
C CYS A 117 -10.21 -4.08 10.20
N MET A 118 -9.96 -4.06 11.50
CA MET A 118 -9.63 -5.28 12.25
C MET A 118 -10.94 -5.98 12.58
N GLY A 119 -11.02 -7.28 12.27
CA GLY A 119 -12.16 -8.15 12.60
C GLY A 119 -12.19 -8.53 14.07
#